data_AF-A0A147DM39-F1
#
_entry.id   AF-A0A147DM39-F1
#
_cell.length_a   1.000
_cell.length_b   1.000
_cell.length_c   1.000
_cell.angle_alpha   90.00
_cell.angle_beta   90.00
_cell.angle_gamma   90.00
#
_symmetry.space_group_name_H-M   'P 1'
#
loop_
_entity.id
_entity.type
_entity.pdbx_description
1 polymer ?
#
loop_
_entity_poly.entity_id
_entity_poly.type
_entity_poly.pdbx_seq_one_letter_code
_entity_poly.pdbx_strand_id
1 'polypeptide(L)' 'MNDNRLGTAVSPYLRLHADNPVDWREWGPEAFAEARERDVPVLVSVGYATCHWCHVMARESFSDPEIGALLRRDFVAVKV' A
#
# COMPACT_ATOMS: atom_id res chain seq x y z
N MET A 1 14.34 -5.02 -2.05
CA MET A 1 13.64 -5.70 -0.94
C MET A 1 12.35 -4.93 -0.70
N ASN A 2 11.22 -5.63 -0.57
CA ASN A 2 9.90 -5.05 -0.36
C ASN A 2 9.77 -4.71 1.14
N ASP A 3 9.53 -3.45 1.51
CA ASP A 3 9.31 -3.00 2.91
C ASP A 3 7.81 -2.83 3.16
N ASN A 4 7.03 -3.86 2.84
CA ASN A 4 5.59 -3.84 3.06
C ASN A 4 5.30 -4.19 4.53
N ARG A 5 4.56 -3.32 5.22
CA ARG A 5 4.35 -3.41 6.68
C ARG A 5 3.01 -4.03 7.07
N LEU A 6 2.20 -4.46 6.10
CA LEU A 6 0.86 -4.97 6.38
C LEU A 6 0.83 -6.40 6.93
N GLY A 7 1.96 -7.13 6.95
CA GLY A 7 2.02 -8.52 7.42
C GLY A 7 1.56 -8.70 8.87
N THR A 8 1.68 -7.67 9.70
CA THR A 8 1.29 -7.68 11.13
C THR A 8 -0.01 -6.93 11.41
N ALA A 9 -0.71 -6.43 10.38
CA ALA A 9 -1.92 -5.66 10.56
C ALA A 9 -3.04 -6.49 11.21
N VAL A 10 -3.83 -5.87 12.09
CA VAL A 10 -4.98 -6.51 12.76
C VAL A 10 -6.03 -6.94 11.72
N SER A 11 -6.28 -6.08 10.73
CA SER A 11 -7.27 -6.32 9.69
C SER A 11 -6.85 -7.49 8.78
N PRO A 12 -7.69 -8.54 8.64
CA PRO A 12 -7.46 -9.59 7.66
C PRO A 12 -7.39 -9.05 6.22
N TYR A 13 -8.16 -8.00 5.90
CA TYR A 13 -8.13 -7.36 4.59
C TYR A 13 -6.76 -6.76 4.27
N LEU A 14 -6.17 -6.04 5.23
CA LEU A 14 -4.84 -5.43 5.03
C LEU A 14 -3.76 -6.49 4.83
N ARG A 15 -3.80 -7.59 5.61
CA ARG A 15 -2.86 -8.69 5.47
C ARG A 15 -2.88 -9.37 4.09
N LEU A 16 -4.01 -9.35 3.38
CA LEU A 16 -4.09 -9.87 2.00
C LEU A 16 -3.20 -9.10 1.01
N HIS A 17 -2.73 -7.90 1.38
CA HIS A 17 -1.86 -7.07 0.56
C HIS A 17 -0.40 -7.10 1.01
N ALA A 18 -0.02 -7.92 2.00
CA ALA A 18 1.33 -7.96 2.57
C ALA A 18 2.41 -8.41 1.56
N ASP A 19 2.03 -9.22 0.57
CA ASP A 19 2.94 -9.74 -0.45
C ASP A 19 2.97 -8.89 -1.73
N ASN A 20 2.16 -7.84 -1.83
CA ASN A 20 2.15 -6.96 -2.99
C ASN A 20 3.50 -6.21 -3.12
N PRO A 21 4.05 -6.02 -4.33
CA PRO A 21 5.28 -5.24 -4.56
C PRO A 21 5.24 -3.77 -4.14
N VAL A 22 4.07 -3.26 -3.81
CA VAL A 22 3.86 -1.92 -3.25
C VAL A 22 4.25 -1.93 -1.76
N ASP A 23 5.09 -0.99 -1.34
CA ASP A 23 5.50 -0.82 0.07
C ASP A 23 4.37 -0.17 0.89
N TRP A 24 3.32 -0.92 1.17
CA TRP A 24 2.19 -0.40 1.91
C TRP A 24 2.54 -0.03 3.37
N ARG A 25 1.98 1.09 3.81
CA ARG A 25 1.87 1.53 5.20
C ARG A 25 0.42 1.36 5.68
N GLU A 26 0.25 1.08 6.97
CA GLU A 26 -1.04 1.29 7.61
C GLU A 26 -1.32 2.80 7.77
N TRP A 27 -2.58 3.16 7.96
CA TRP A 27 -2.94 4.54 8.28
C TRP A 27 -2.36 4.96 9.62
N GLY A 28 -1.55 6.02 9.63
CA GLY A 28 -0.92 6.53 10.84
C GLY A 28 -0.03 7.73 10.58
N PRO A 29 0.34 8.48 11.64
CA PRO A 29 1.19 9.67 11.54
C PRO A 29 2.56 9.36 10.91
N GLU A 30 3.06 8.14 11.03
CA GLU A 30 4.35 7.71 10.49
C GLU A 30 4.38 7.78 8.96
N ALA A 31 3.28 7.42 8.28
CA ALA A 31 3.20 7.49 6.82
C ALA A 31 3.24 8.94 6.32
N PHE A 32 2.58 9.85 7.02
CA PHE A 32 2.59 11.27 6.69
C PHE A 32 3.93 11.94 7.02
N ALA A 33 4.58 11.52 8.10
CA ALA A 33 5.93 11.96 8.44
C ALA A 33 6.94 11.52 7.36
N GLU A 34 6.87 10.26 6.93
CA GLU A 34 7.70 9.72 5.83
C GLU A 34 7.48 10.51 4.53
N ALA A 35 6.22 10.79 4.18
CA ALA A 35 5.89 11.53 2.96
C ALA A 35 6.44 12.97 3.00
N ARG A 36 6.39 13.62 4.17
CA ARG A 36 6.94 14.95 4.39
C ARG A 36 8.46 14.97 4.35
N GLU A 37 9.12 13.95 4.89
CA GLU A 37 10.59 13.81 4.84
C GLU A 37 11.07 13.59 3.39
N ARG A 38 10.35 12.76 2.64
CA ARG A 38 10.67 12.42 1.25
C ARG A 38 10.23 13.47 0.22
N ASP A 39 9.44 14.47 0.63
CA ASP A 39 8.80 15.48 -0.23
C ASP A 39 7.99 14.86 -1.39
N VAL A 40 7.18 13.85 -1.08
CA VAL A 40 6.30 13.15 -2.05
C VAL A 40 4.86 13.08 -1.54
N PRO A 41 3.86 13.00 -2.44
CA PRO A 41 2.46 12.83 -2.04
C PRO A 41 2.18 11.48 -1.34
N VAL A 42 1.09 11.45 -0.58
CA VAL A 42 0.51 10.21 -0.03
C VAL A 42 -0.55 9.66 -0.98
N LEU A 43 -0.39 8.42 -1.42
CA LEU A 43 -1.44 7.67 -2.11
C LEU A 43 -2.27 6.90 -1.09
N VAL A 44 -3.54 7.27 -0.92
CA VAL A 44 -4.46 6.56 -0.02
C VAL A 44 -5.33 5.61 -0.84
N SER A 45 -5.22 4.31 -0.59
CA SER A 45 -6.07 3.26 -1.17
C SER A 45 -6.97 2.66 -0.08
N VAL A 46 -8.27 2.97 -0.14
CA VAL A 46 -9.27 2.48 0.80
C VAL A 46 -10.04 1.31 0.20
N GLY A 47 -10.26 0.25 0.96
CA GLY A 47 -11.19 -0.80 0.55
C GLY A 47 -11.62 -1.72 1.69
N TYR A 48 -12.19 -2.87 1.33
CA TYR A 48 -12.68 -3.86 2.29
C TYR A 48 -12.71 -5.25 1.67
N ALA A 49 -12.75 -6.29 2.52
CA ALA A 49 -12.56 -7.70 2.12
C ALA A 49 -13.59 -8.25 1.11
N THR A 50 -14.75 -7.64 0.98
CA THR A 50 -15.82 -8.09 0.06
C THR A 50 -16.02 -7.14 -1.12
N CYS A 51 -15.07 -6.23 -1.34
CA CYS A 51 -15.07 -5.31 -2.46
C CYS A 51 -14.50 -5.97 -3.72
N HIS A 52 -15.36 -6.26 -4.69
CA HIS A 52 -14.94 -6.87 -5.97
C HIS A 52 -13.82 -6.08 -6.65
N TRP A 53 -13.99 -4.77 -6.81
CA TRP A 53 -13.03 -3.92 -7.51
C TRP A 53 -11.72 -3.72 -6.78
N CYS A 54 -11.73 -3.84 -5.44
CA CYS A 54 -10.52 -3.79 -4.64
C CYS A 54 -9.64 -5.00 -4.93
N HIS A 55 -10.23 -6.19 -5.12
CA HIS A 55 -9.50 -7.39 -5.51
C HIS A 55 -8.99 -7.33 -6.95
N VAL A 56 -9.79 -6.80 -7.88
CA VAL A 56 -9.36 -6.60 -9.28
C VAL A 56 -8.16 -5.66 -9.35
N MET A 57 -8.22 -4.50 -8.71
CA MET A 57 -7.10 -3.55 -8.67
C MET A 57 -5.86 -4.13 -7.98
N ALA A 58 -6.05 -4.92 -6.92
CA ALA A 58 -4.94 -5.59 -6.24
C ALA A 58 -4.24 -6.61 -7.14
N ARG A 59 -5.02 -7.41 -7.86
CA ARG A 59 -4.51 -8.44 -8.77
C ARG A 59 -3.84 -7.82 -10.00
N GLU A 60 -4.44 -6.80 -10.61
CA GLU A 60 -4.02 -6.30 -11.92
C GLU A 60 -3.02 -5.15 -11.84
N SER A 61 -3.01 -4.39 -10.74
CA SER A 61 -2.13 -3.23 -10.60
C SER A 61 -1.18 -3.37 -9.43
N PHE A 62 -1.68 -3.65 -8.23
CA PHE A 62 -0.81 -3.66 -7.05
C PHE A 62 0.06 -4.92 -6.92
N SER A 63 -0.14 -5.93 -7.76
CA SER A 63 0.73 -7.11 -7.87
C SER A 63 1.87 -6.92 -8.90
N ASP A 64 1.80 -5.86 -9.71
CA ASP A 64 2.77 -5.57 -10.76
C ASP A 64 4.05 -4.93 -10.16
N PRO A 65 5.24 -5.52 -10.36
CA PRO A 65 6.50 -4.98 -9.86
C PRO A 65 6.86 -3.60 -10.42
N GLU A 66 6.50 -3.28 -11.66
CA GLU A 66 6.76 -1.97 -12.29
C GLU A 66 5.92 -0.88 -11.63
N ILE A 67 4.64 -1.18 -11.37
CA ILE A 67 3.75 -0.29 -10.59
C ILE A 67 4.27 -0.15 -9.16
N GLY A 68 4.68 -1.24 -8.52
CA GLY A 68 5.29 -1.20 -7.20
C GLY A 68 6.54 -0.33 -7.13
N ALA A 69 7.41 -0.40 -8.15
CA ALA A 69 8.60 0.44 -8.25
C ALA A 69 8.26 1.92 -8.48
N LEU A 70 7.27 2.22 -9.33
CA LEU A 70 6.78 3.58 -9.55
C LEU A 70 6.22 4.18 -8.25
N LEU A 71 5.35 3.45 -7.56
CA LEU A 71 4.75 3.92 -6.32
C LEU A 71 5.79 4.11 -5.21
N ARG A 72 6.76 3.19 -5.09
CA ARG A 72 7.88 3.32 -4.16
C ARG A 72 8.69 4.58 -4.41
N ARG A 73 8.92 4.96 -5.67
CA ARG A 73 9.69 6.16 -6.03
C ARG A 73 8.91 7.44 -5.73
N ASP A 74 7.66 7.50 -6.18
CA ASP A 74 6.93 8.76 -6.32
C ASP A 74 5.90 9.02 -5.21
N PHE A 75 5.65 8.04 -4.32
CA PHE A 75 4.63 8.13 -3.28
C PHE A 75 5.05 7.49 -1.95
N VAL A 76 4.33 7.85 -0.89
CA VAL A 76 4.09 6.98 0.26
C VAL A 76 2.70 6.37 0.11
N ALA A 77 2.63 5.05 -0.02
CA ALA A 77 1.37 4.33 -0.26
C ALA A 77 0.75 3.84 1.06
N VAL A 78 -0.48 4.25 1.33
CA VAL A 78 -1.24 3.88 2.54
C VAL A 78 -2.44 3.02 2.15
N LYS A 79 -2.57 1.87 2.82
CA LYS A 79 -3.73 0.99 2.69
C LYS A 79 -4.65 1.13 3.90
N VAL A 80 -5.95 1.30 3.64
CA VAL A 80 -7.00 1.41 4.66
C VAL A 80 -8.05 0.33 4.42
#